data_AF-A0A2N7UP22-F1
#
_entry.id   AF-A0A2N7UP22-F1
#
_cell.length_a   1.000
_cell.length_b   1.000
_cell.length_c   1.000
_cell.angle_alpha   90.00
_cell.angle_beta   90.00
_cell.angle_gamma   90.00
#
_symmetry.space_group_name_H-M   'P 1'
#
loop_
_entity.id
_entity.type
_entity.pdbx_description
1 polymer ?
#
loop_
_entity_poly.entity_id
_entity_poly.type
_entity_poly.pdbx_seq_one_letter_code
_entity_poly.pdbx_strand_id
1 'polypeptide(L)'
;MPTTTPSLARLVLVLDKLLSLADTHERDELARYRQLAFSFLTYDTAVSRLMASLGIQCEMRLETLEWVTKEFGLPPRASRPSSHTHQANRQRTARLVNQHFFINDPRMACDELNHAIDKAAFSLHFYDNLMEASAMPALTPVLSAIIKQKRTEHAVLVDYLDNFAERQREASSA
;
A
#
# COMPACT_ATOMS: atom_id res chain seq x y z
N MET A 1 -11.01 11.51 -39.89
CA MET A 1 -11.04 11.48 -38.41
C MET A 1 -9.86 12.28 -37.90
N PRO A 2 -10.03 13.43 -37.22
CA PRO A 2 -8.89 14.16 -36.70
C PRO A 2 -8.39 13.41 -35.46
N THR A 3 -7.19 12.85 -35.53
CA THR A 3 -6.43 12.38 -34.37
C THR A 3 -5.99 13.62 -33.61
N THR A 4 -6.75 13.99 -32.59
CA THR A 4 -6.41 15.12 -31.71
C THR A 4 -5.21 14.71 -30.86
N THR A 5 -4.01 14.96 -31.37
CA THR A 5 -2.77 14.75 -30.63
C THR A 5 -2.86 15.56 -29.32
N PRO A 6 -2.82 14.93 -28.14
CA PRO A 6 -2.87 15.67 -26.90
C PRO A 6 -1.67 16.61 -26.84
N SER A 7 -1.93 17.89 -26.60
CA SER A 7 -0.86 18.88 -26.35
C SER A 7 0.07 18.35 -25.26
N LEU A 8 1.38 18.54 -25.42
CA LEU A 8 2.41 18.10 -24.47
C LEU A 8 2.08 18.52 -23.03
N ALA A 9 1.51 19.72 -22.84
CA ALA A 9 1.08 20.20 -21.53
C ALA A 9 0.00 19.29 -20.88
N ARG A 10 -0.94 18.76 -21.68
CA ARG A 10 -1.98 17.84 -21.20
C ARG A 10 -1.39 16.49 -20.80
N LEU A 11 -0.40 15.99 -21.54
CA LEU A 11 0.29 14.74 -21.21
C LEU A 11 1.08 14.88 -19.90
N VAL A 12 1.82 15.98 -19.74
CA VAL A 12 2.58 16.30 -18.52
C VAL A 12 1.64 16.41 -17.30
N LEU A 13 0.49 17.08 -17.44
CA LEU A 13 -0.51 17.20 -16.37
C LEU A 13 -1.14 15.84 -15.99
N VAL A 14 -1.41 14.97 -16.97
CA VAL A 14 -1.93 13.63 -16.71
C VAL A 14 -0.88 12.78 -16.00
N LEU A 15 0.37 12.85 -16.44
CA LEU A 15 1.49 12.13 -15.83
C LEU A 15 1.70 12.53 -14.37
N ASP A 16 1.73 13.82 -14.08
CA ASP A 16 1.89 14.34 -12.72
C ASP A 16 0.75 13.86 -11.79
N LYS A 17 -0.49 13.89 -12.28
CA LYS A 17 -1.66 13.37 -11.54
C LYS A 17 -1.58 11.87 -11.27
N LEU A 18 -1.23 11.06 -12.27
CA LEU A 18 -1.14 9.61 -12.11
C LEU A 18 -0.06 9.23 -11.10
N LEU A 19 1.12 9.83 -11.24
CA LEU A 19 2.18 9.65 -10.27
C LEU A 19 1.68 10.15 -8.89
N SER A 20 0.95 11.28 -8.79
CA SER A 20 0.46 11.87 -7.52
C SER A 20 -0.46 10.93 -6.78
N LEU A 21 -1.31 10.24 -7.52
CA LEU A 21 -2.17 9.21 -7.01
C LEU A 21 -1.36 8.03 -6.45
N ALA A 22 -0.35 7.55 -7.19
CA ALA A 22 0.51 6.44 -6.76
C ALA A 22 1.31 6.77 -5.48
N ASP A 23 1.92 7.96 -5.40
CA ASP A 23 2.68 8.40 -4.22
C ASP A 23 1.78 8.52 -2.98
N THR A 24 0.57 9.08 -3.14
CA THR A 24 -0.40 9.18 -2.04
C THR A 24 -0.80 7.80 -1.55
N HIS A 25 -1.10 6.89 -2.49
CA HIS A 25 -1.47 5.51 -2.20
C HIS A 25 -0.37 4.76 -1.44
N GLU A 26 0.88 4.82 -1.90
CA GLU A 26 2.01 4.15 -1.24
C GLU A 26 2.32 4.73 0.14
N ARG A 27 2.13 6.04 0.35
CA ARG A 27 2.29 6.65 1.69
C ARG A 27 1.23 6.16 2.67
N ASP A 28 -0.01 6.02 2.22
CA ASP A 28 -1.09 5.50 3.04
C ASP A 28 -0.87 4.01 3.38
N GLU A 29 -0.34 3.23 2.45
CA GLU A 29 0.06 1.84 2.70
C GLU A 29 1.24 1.72 3.66
N LEU A 30 2.27 2.56 3.50
CA LEU A 30 3.40 2.64 4.42
C LEU A 30 2.93 2.92 5.85
N ALA A 31 2.05 3.91 6.02
CA ALA A 31 1.50 4.25 7.33
C ALA A 31 0.73 3.07 7.95
N ARG A 32 -0.09 2.38 7.15
CA ARG A 32 -0.85 1.19 7.58
C ARG A 32 0.08 0.06 8.02
N TYR A 33 1.08 -0.30 7.21
CA TYR A 33 2.00 -1.39 7.57
C TYR A 33 2.85 -1.06 8.80
N ARG A 34 3.30 0.18 8.95
CA ARG A 34 3.98 0.62 10.18
C ARG A 34 3.07 0.51 11.40
N GLN A 35 1.82 0.94 11.29
CA GLN A 35 0.86 0.79 12.37
C GLN A 35 0.66 -0.68 12.75
N LEU A 36 0.43 -1.55 11.76
CA LEU A 36 0.28 -3.00 12.00
C LEU A 36 1.54 -3.60 12.63
N ALA A 37 2.73 -3.22 12.16
CA ALA A 37 3.99 -3.69 12.76
C ALA A 37 4.06 -3.38 14.27
N PHE A 38 3.63 -2.18 14.68
CA PHE A 38 3.55 -1.81 16.09
C PHE A 38 2.43 -2.56 16.83
N SER A 39 1.26 -2.71 16.24
CA SER A 39 0.12 -3.42 16.83
C SER A 39 0.42 -4.88 17.15
N PHE A 40 1.19 -5.56 16.29
CA PHE A 40 1.60 -6.95 16.48
C PHE A 40 2.85 -7.13 17.34
N LEU A 41 3.57 -6.06 17.69
CA LEU A 41 4.90 -6.13 18.32
C LEU A 41 4.91 -6.97 19.62
N THR A 42 3.87 -6.84 20.44
CA THR A 42 3.74 -7.54 21.72
C THR A 42 2.99 -8.86 21.63
N TYR A 43 2.42 -9.18 20.46
CA TYR A 43 1.55 -10.34 20.26
C TYR A 43 2.25 -11.44 19.45
N ASP A 44 2.69 -11.11 18.24
CA ASP A 44 3.44 -12.01 17.36
C ASP A 44 4.55 -11.22 16.65
N THR A 45 5.78 -11.41 17.13
CA THR A 45 6.96 -10.72 16.58
C THR A 45 7.26 -11.11 15.13
N ALA A 46 6.84 -12.29 14.68
CA ALA A 46 7.01 -12.69 13.29
C ALA A 46 6.05 -11.91 12.39
N VAL A 47 4.79 -11.72 12.80
CA VAL A 47 3.84 -10.85 12.08
C VAL A 47 4.34 -9.40 12.07
N SER A 48 4.79 -8.90 13.22
CA SER A 48 5.33 -7.55 13.33
C SER A 48 6.48 -7.31 12.35
N ARG A 49 7.43 -8.26 12.24
CA ARG A 49 8.54 -8.21 11.29
C ARG A 49 8.09 -8.28 9.83
N LEU A 50 7.10 -9.11 9.52
CA LEU A 50 6.51 -9.18 8.18
C LEU A 50 5.94 -7.81 7.79
N MET A 51 5.11 -7.21 8.64
CA MET A 51 4.50 -5.90 8.38
C MET A 51 5.56 -4.80 8.24
N ALA A 52 6.61 -4.82 9.08
CA ALA A 52 7.74 -3.89 8.94
C ALA A 52 8.46 -4.06 7.60
N SER A 53 8.69 -5.30 7.15
CA SER A 53 9.30 -5.59 5.85
C SER A 53 8.45 -5.09 4.69
N LEU A 54 7.11 -5.25 4.74
CA LEU A 54 6.21 -4.70 3.75
C LEU A 54 6.20 -3.16 3.76
N GLY A 55 6.34 -2.54 4.93
CA GLY A 55 6.58 -1.10 5.06
C GLY A 55 7.84 -0.65 4.30
N ILE A 56 8.97 -1.36 4.46
CA ILE A 56 10.21 -1.07 3.72
C ILE A 56 9.99 -1.20 2.20
N GLN A 57 9.22 -2.19 1.75
CA GLN A 57 8.88 -2.30 0.32
C GLN A 57 8.08 -1.10 -0.20
N CYS A 58 7.21 -0.50 0.63
CA CYS A 58 6.52 0.75 0.26
C CYS A 58 7.50 1.91 0.11
N GLU A 59 8.52 2.01 0.97
CA GLU A 59 9.57 3.03 0.87
C GLU A 59 10.34 2.91 -0.45
N MET A 60 10.75 1.68 -0.81
CA MET A 60 11.44 1.42 -2.10
C MET A 60 10.58 1.82 -3.31
N ARG A 61 9.26 1.60 -3.24
CA ARG A 61 8.32 2.04 -4.29
C ARG A 61 8.19 3.55 -4.34
N LEU A 62 8.13 4.23 -3.19
CA LEU A 62 8.13 5.69 -3.11
C LEU A 62 9.39 6.31 -3.71
N GLU A 63 10.57 5.75 -3.41
CA GLU A 63 11.83 6.16 -4.01
C GLU A 63 11.82 5.99 -5.54
N THR A 64 11.28 4.86 -6.01
CA THR A 64 11.12 4.61 -7.45
C THR A 64 10.21 5.67 -8.11
N LEU A 65 9.07 5.98 -7.49
CA LEU A 65 8.14 7.01 -7.98
C LEU A 65 8.77 8.41 -7.98
N GLU A 66 9.59 8.72 -6.97
CA GLU A 66 10.33 9.98 -6.90
C GLU A 66 11.39 10.07 -8.01
N TRP A 67 12.13 8.98 -8.25
CA TRP A 67 13.11 8.91 -9.34
C TRP A 67 12.45 9.14 -10.70
N VAL A 68 11.32 8.48 -10.96
CA VAL A 68 10.53 8.68 -12.20
C VAL A 68 10.05 10.13 -12.32
N THR A 69 9.55 10.72 -11.23
CA THR A 69 9.11 12.13 -11.22
C THR A 69 10.24 13.07 -11.66
N LYS A 70 11.46 12.82 -11.16
CA LYS A 70 12.66 13.59 -11.55
C LYS A 70 13.05 13.37 -13.01
N GLU A 71 13.02 12.12 -13.49
CA GLU A 71 13.34 11.77 -14.87
C GLU A 71 12.45 12.51 -15.89
N PHE A 72 11.17 12.68 -15.57
CA PHE A 72 10.22 13.44 -16.39
C PHE A 72 10.24 14.95 -16.16
N GLY A 73 11.18 15.48 -15.36
CA GLY A 73 11.31 16.92 -15.09
C GLY A 73 10.11 17.51 -14.35
N LEU A 74 9.35 16.69 -13.64
CA LEU A 74 8.20 17.14 -12.85
C LEU A 74 8.67 17.73 -11.51
N PRO A 75 7.91 18.68 -10.93
CA PRO A 75 8.24 19.23 -9.64
C PRO A 75 8.30 18.11 -8.58
N PRO A 76 9.26 18.16 -7.65
CA PRO A 76 9.35 17.18 -6.59
C PRO A 76 8.05 17.18 -5.78
N ARG A 77 7.59 15.97 -5.45
CA ARG A 77 6.39 15.78 -4.63
C ARG A 77 6.72 16.24 -3.23
N ALA A 78 6.22 17.40 -2.85
CA ALA A 78 6.26 17.83 -1.45
C ALA A 78 5.73 16.68 -0.59
N SER A 79 6.37 16.43 0.55
CA SER A 79 5.88 15.56 1.62
C SER A 79 4.59 16.15 2.17
N ARG A 80 3.51 16.15 1.38
CA ARG A 80 2.19 16.54 1.83
C ARG A 80 1.81 15.49 2.87
N PRO A 81 1.60 15.88 4.13
CA PRO A 81 0.92 14.97 5.04
C PRO A 81 -0.42 14.62 4.37
N SER A 82 -0.75 13.33 4.31
CA SER A 82 -1.99 12.84 3.69
C SER A 82 -3.20 13.27 4.53
N SER A 83 -3.54 14.55 4.46
CA SER A 83 -4.62 15.18 5.24
C SER A 83 -6.01 14.64 4.88
N HIS A 84 -6.15 13.96 3.74
CA HIS A 84 -7.44 13.49 3.23
C HIS A 84 -7.80 12.07 3.69
N THR A 85 -6.83 11.19 3.95
CA THR A 85 -7.10 9.82 4.40
C THR A 85 -7.15 9.71 5.92
N HIS A 86 -6.48 10.63 6.62
CA HIS A 86 -6.63 10.75 8.08
C HIS A 86 -8.08 11.06 8.48
N GLN A 87 -8.90 11.73 7.67
CA GLN A 87 -10.30 12.03 8.04
C GLN A 87 -11.26 10.86 7.84
N ALA A 88 -11.16 10.13 6.73
CA ALA A 88 -12.02 8.98 6.45
C ALA A 88 -11.71 7.81 7.40
N ASN A 89 -10.41 7.59 7.70
CA ASN A 89 -10.02 6.62 8.71
C ASN A 89 -10.33 7.15 10.12
N ARG A 90 -10.29 8.48 10.38
CA ARG A 90 -10.80 9.10 11.61
C ARG A 90 -12.29 8.92 11.83
N GLN A 91 -13.16 8.71 10.85
CA GLN A 91 -14.56 8.46 11.17
C GLN A 91 -14.83 7.03 11.66
N ARG A 92 -14.04 6.04 11.22
CA ARG A 92 -14.01 4.71 11.87
C ARG A 92 -13.20 4.73 13.17
N THR A 93 -12.11 5.49 13.23
CA THR A 93 -11.25 5.59 14.42
C THR A 93 -11.64 6.67 15.42
N ALA A 94 -12.63 7.55 15.18
CA ALA A 94 -13.11 8.57 16.14
C ALA A 94 -13.84 7.95 17.34
N ARG A 95 -14.28 6.68 17.21
CA ARG A 95 -14.67 5.87 18.37
C ARG A 95 -13.50 5.18 19.08
N LEU A 96 -12.28 5.33 18.55
CA LEU A 96 -11.04 4.64 18.96
C LEU A 96 -9.85 5.60 19.20
N VAL A 97 -10.05 6.92 19.16
CA VAL A 97 -8.99 7.91 19.45
C VAL A 97 -8.73 7.92 20.96
N ASN A 98 -7.95 6.93 21.43
CA ASN A 98 -6.97 7.07 22.52
C ASN A 98 -6.26 5.77 22.92
N GLN A 99 -6.35 4.69 22.14
CA GLN A 99 -5.59 3.48 22.45
C GLN A 99 -4.79 3.06 21.22
N HIS A 100 -3.46 3.01 21.38
CA HIS A 100 -2.60 2.19 20.54
C HIS A 100 -3.22 0.79 20.52
N PHE A 101 -3.80 0.42 19.39
CA PHE A 101 -4.57 -0.82 19.27
C PHE A 101 -3.56 -1.96 19.17
N PHE A 102 -3.12 -2.46 20.32
CA PHE A 102 -2.31 -3.67 20.41
C PHE A 102 -3.20 -4.88 20.23
N ILE A 103 -2.72 -5.82 19.44
CA ILE A 103 -3.39 -7.11 19.31
C ILE A 103 -3.21 -7.86 20.63
N ASN A 104 -4.31 -8.34 21.21
CA ASN A 104 -4.29 -9.04 22.50
C ASN A 104 -5.01 -10.40 22.45
N ASP A 105 -5.68 -10.74 21.35
CA ASP A 105 -6.32 -12.03 21.16
C ASP A 105 -6.17 -12.56 19.71
N PRO A 106 -6.26 -13.89 19.51
CA PRO A 106 -6.08 -14.50 18.18
C PRO A 106 -7.13 -14.13 17.13
N ARG A 107 -8.37 -13.81 17.53
CA ARG A 107 -9.41 -13.43 16.56
C ARG A 107 -9.10 -12.05 15.99
N MET A 108 -8.73 -11.11 16.84
CA MET A 108 -8.27 -9.78 16.41
C MET A 108 -7.04 -9.88 15.49
N ALA A 109 -6.09 -10.76 15.80
CA ALA A 109 -4.94 -11.03 14.93
C ALA A 109 -5.36 -11.50 13.53
N CYS A 110 -6.26 -12.49 13.46
CA CYS A 110 -6.80 -12.98 12.19
C CYS A 110 -7.57 -11.91 11.43
N ASP A 111 -8.41 -11.12 12.11
CA ASP A 111 -9.22 -10.08 11.47
C ASP A 111 -8.34 -8.99 10.85
N GLU A 112 -7.30 -8.54 11.56
CA GLU A 112 -6.35 -7.55 11.05
C GLU A 112 -5.49 -8.10 9.90
N LEU A 113 -5.11 -9.38 9.93
CA LEU A 113 -4.42 -10.03 8.82
C LEU A 113 -5.31 -10.16 7.58
N ASN A 114 -6.56 -10.60 7.74
CA ASN A 114 -7.53 -10.62 6.64
C ASN A 114 -7.75 -9.20 6.07
N HIS A 115 -7.88 -8.20 6.94
CA HIS A 115 -8.00 -6.82 6.50
C HIS A 115 -6.77 -6.34 5.71
N ALA A 116 -5.56 -6.74 6.13
CA ALA A 116 -4.34 -6.43 5.40
C ALA A 116 -4.30 -7.10 4.02
N ILE A 117 -4.78 -8.34 3.90
CA ILE A 117 -4.91 -9.05 2.61
C ILE A 117 -5.89 -8.32 1.69
N ASP A 118 -7.08 -7.96 2.16
CA ASP A 118 -8.08 -7.22 1.38
C ASP A 118 -7.51 -5.88 0.88
N LYS A 119 -6.72 -5.20 1.71
CA LYS A 119 -6.04 -3.96 1.33
C LYS A 119 -4.94 -4.17 0.31
N ALA A 120 -4.17 -5.24 0.41
CA ALA A 120 -3.17 -5.60 -0.59
C ALA A 120 -3.81 -5.96 -1.94
N ALA A 121 -4.95 -6.68 -1.93
CA ALA A 121 -5.72 -6.98 -3.14
C ALA A 121 -6.28 -5.70 -3.79
N PHE A 122 -6.84 -4.79 -2.99
CA PHE A 122 -7.25 -3.47 -3.46
C PHE A 122 -6.08 -2.68 -4.06
N SER A 123 -4.91 -2.71 -3.43
CA SER A 123 -3.70 -2.03 -3.91
C SER A 123 -3.25 -2.58 -5.27
N LEU A 124 -3.34 -3.90 -5.47
CA LEU A 124 -3.06 -4.51 -6.76
C LEU A 124 -4.02 -4.00 -7.85
N HIS A 125 -5.32 -4.02 -7.59
CA HIS A 125 -6.32 -3.48 -8.52
C HIS A 125 -6.13 -1.99 -8.79
N PHE A 126 -5.74 -1.22 -7.78
CA PHE A 126 -5.39 0.19 -7.95
C PHE A 126 -4.27 0.37 -8.98
N TYR A 127 -3.20 -0.42 -8.90
CA TYR A 127 -2.07 -0.33 -9.83
C TYR A 127 -2.39 -0.86 -11.23
N ASP A 128 -3.17 -1.92 -11.34
CA ASP A 128 -3.66 -2.41 -12.63
C ASP A 128 -4.49 -1.29 -13.33
N ASN A 129 -5.42 -0.67 -12.60
CA ASN A 129 -6.21 0.47 -13.12
C ASN A 129 -5.34 1.69 -13.46
N LEU A 130 -4.30 1.96 -12.66
CA LEU A 130 -3.36 3.06 -12.91
C LEU A 130 -2.57 2.82 -14.20
N MET A 131 -2.17 1.57 -14.46
CA MET A 131 -1.50 1.17 -15.70
C MET A 131 -2.42 1.29 -16.91
N GLU A 132 -3.68 0.86 -16.81
CA GLU A 132 -4.68 1.02 -17.89
C GLU A 132 -4.99 2.49 -18.18
N ALA A 133 -5.06 3.33 -17.15
CA ALA A 133 -5.27 4.77 -17.30
C ALA A 133 -4.05 5.51 -17.83
N SER A 134 -2.85 4.93 -17.70
CA SER A 134 -1.61 5.50 -18.20
C SER A 134 -1.49 5.30 -19.71
N ALA A 135 -1.79 6.35 -20.48
CA ALA A 135 -1.52 6.39 -21.92
C ALA A 135 -0.02 6.53 -22.28
N MET A 136 0.89 6.47 -21.29
CA MET A 136 2.32 6.73 -21.46
C MET A 136 3.13 5.42 -21.44
N PRO A 137 3.70 4.98 -22.58
CA PRO A 137 4.52 3.77 -22.66
C PRO A 137 5.72 3.80 -21.71
N ALA A 138 6.28 4.99 -21.47
CA ALA A 138 7.45 5.17 -20.63
C ALA A 138 7.21 4.84 -19.14
N LEU A 139 5.96 4.85 -18.67
CA LEU A 139 5.62 4.39 -17.31
C LEU A 139 5.41 2.87 -17.21
N THR A 140 5.23 2.19 -18.34
CA THR A 140 4.87 0.76 -18.38
C THR A 140 5.88 -0.11 -17.63
N PRO A 141 7.21 0.05 -17.80
CA PRO A 141 8.19 -0.77 -17.08
C PRO A 141 8.10 -0.59 -15.57
N VAL A 142 7.93 0.65 -15.11
CA VAL A 142 7.86 0.99 -13.68
C VAL A 142 6.59 0.43 -13.06
N LEU A 143 5.44 0.69 -13.67
CA LEU A 143 4.16 0.20 -13.16
C LEU A 143 4.10 -1.33 -13.18
N SER A 144 4.63 -1.97 -14.22
CA SER A 144 4.72 -3.44 -14.29
C SER A 144 5.57 -4.02 -13.16
N ALA A 145 6.69 -3.37 -12.84
CA ALA A 145 7.54 -3.79 -11.72
C ALA A 145 6.82 -3.65 -10.37
N ILE A 146 6.12 -2.54 -10.15
CA ILE A 146 5.33 -2.33 -8.94
C ILE A 146 4.19 -3.35 -8.83
N ILE A 147 3.44 -3.59 -9.91
CA ILE A 147 2.37 -4.61 -9.95
C ILE A 147 2.93 -5.98 -9.58
N LYS A 148 4.10 -6.36 -10.12
CA LYS A 148 4.75 -7.63 -9.77
C LYS A 148 5.09 -7.69 -8.28
N GLN A 149 5.62 -6.62 -7.70
CA GLN A 149 5.88 -6.55 -6.26
C GLN A 149 4.59 -6.67 -5.43
N LYS A 150 3.51 -5.97 -5.82
CA LYS A 150 2.21 -6.04 -5.12
C LYS A 150 1.58 -7.44 -5.17
N ARG A 151 1.75 -8.18 -6.28
CA ARG A 151 1.33 -9.59 -6.36
C ARG A 151 2.09 -10.45 -5.37
N THR A 152 3.41 -10.27 -5.27
CA THR A 152 4.22 -10.98 -4.28
C THR A 152 3.82 -10.62 -2.85
N GLU A 153 3.59 -9.34 -2.56
CA GLU A 153 3.11 -8.85 -1.25
C GLU A 153 1.80 -9.52 -0.86
N HIS A 154 0.82 -9.54 -1.76
CA HIS A 154 -0.47 -10.21 -1.53
C HIS A 154 -0.29 -11.72 -1.29
N ALA A 155 0.48 -12.41 -2.14
CA ALA A 155 0.72 -13.85 -1.99
C ALA A 155 1.36 -14.18 -0.64
N VAL A 156 2.39 -13.43 -0.23
CA VAL A 156 3.06 -13.63 1.07
C VAL A 156 2.09 -13.43 2.23
N LEU A 157 1.18 -12.46 2.16
CA LEU A 157 0.19 -12.25 3.22
C LEU A 157 -0.83 -13.39 3.32
N VAL A 158 -1.31 -13.89 2.18
CA VAL A 158 -2.22 -15.05 2.13
C VAL A 158 -1.53 -16.29 2.69
N ASP A 159 -0.34 -16.63 2.17
CA ASP A 159 0.42 -17.78 2.63
C ASP A 159 0.71 -17.68 4.14
N TYR A 160 1.00 -16.48 4.64
CA TYR A 160 1.25 -16.27 6.06
C TYR A 160 0.00 -16.50 6.91
N LEU A 161 -1.16 -16.01 6.50
CA LEU A 161 -2.41 -16.21 7.24
C LEU A 161 -2.79 -17.69 7.33
N ASP A 162 -2.62 -18.45 6.25
CA ASP A 162 -2.90 -19.89 6.23
C ASP A 162 -2.03 -20.62 7.26
N ASN A 163 -0.72 -20.35 7.26
CA ASN A 163 0.21 -20.89 8.26
C ASN A 163 -0.08 -20.39 9.68
N PHE A 164 -0.55 -19.15 9.85
CA PHE A 164 -0.92 -18.60 11.16
C PHE A 164 -2.17 -19.31 11.72
N ALA A 165 -3.19 -19.54 10.90
CA ALA A 165 -4.42 -20.23 11.28
C ALA A 165 -4.18 -21.70 11.63
N GLU A 166 -3.21 -22.37 10.99
CA GLU A 166 -2.77 -23.71 11.37
C GLU A 166 -2.14 -23.75 12.76
N ARG A 167 -1.17 -22.86 13.03
CA ARG A 167 -0.51 -22.77 14.35
C ARG A 167 -1.49 -22.49 15.49
N GLN A 168 -2.51 -21.66 15.25
CA GLN A 168 -3.53 -21.34 16.26
C GLN A 168 -4.48 -22.51 16.54
N ARG A 169 -4.80 -23.32 15.53
CA ARG A 169 -5.62 -24.54 15.72
C ARG A 169 -4.88 -25.59 16.53
N GLU A 170 -3.60 -25.81 16.25
CA GLU A 170 -2.75 -26.71 17.02
C GLU A 170 -2.66 -26.28 18.48
N ALA A 171 -2.39 -25.00 18.75
CA ALA A 171 -2.31 -24.44 20.10
C ALA A 171 -3.63 -24.51 20.89
N SER A 172 -4.78 -24.57 20.22
CA SER A 172 -6.10 -24.70 20.87
C SER A 172 -6.49 -26.16 21.16
N SER A 173 -5.70 -27.12 20.67
CA SER A 173 -5.93 -28.57 20.85
C SER A 173 -4.98 -29.24 21.84
N ALA A 174 -4.02 -28.48 22.39
CA ALA A 174 -3.09 -28.87 23.43
C ALA A 174 -3.57 -28.36 24.80
#